data_AF-A0A2E2EAW8-F1
#
_entry.id   AF-A0A2E2EAW8-F1
#
_cell.length_a   1.000
_cell.length_b   1.000
_cell.length_c   1.000
_cell.angle_alpha   90.00
_cell.angle_beta   90.00
_cell.angle_gamma   90.00
#
_symmetry.space_group_name_H-M   'P 1'
#
loop_
_entity.id
_entity.type
_entity.pdbx_description
1 polymer ?
#
loop_
_entity_poly.entity_id
_entity_poly.type
_entity_poly.pdbx_seq_one_letter_code
_entity_poly.pdbx_strand_id
1 'polypeptide(L)'
;MDSKDLKGLREAAGLSQIEVAAAIDYSGNSYNRIENGHRPLPRKKIDALAKALNCTVEDIENSGIEIKGVSIDPDSVAARIIEARRLQGLSQGEFAARVGLSQVTISRLETGAQAVQLGTLQRISAVLGYDMVWFLGRENTNSELLLRALREVPEIYQDQATKGALAVLMSFSDTE
;
A
#
# COMPACT_ATOMS: atom_id res chain seq x y z
N MET A 1 13.81 -22.03 20.09
CA MET A 1 14.28 -22.02 18.69
C MET A 1 13.79 -20.71 18.14
N ASP A 2 14.66 -19.71 18.15
CA ASP A 2 14.32 -18.35 17.78
C ASP A 2 13.82 -18.36 16.34
N SER A 3 12.54 -18.03 16.16
CA SER A 3 11.96 -17.81 14.84
C SER A 3 12.76 -16.67 14.21
N LYS A 4 13.59 -16.97 13.20
CA LYS A 4 14.27 -15.95 12.38
C LYS A 4 13.25 -15.27 11.45
N ASP A 5 12.10 -14.89 11.96
CA ASP A 5 11.14 -14.11 11.19
C ASP A 5 11.67 -12.68 10.97
N LEU A 6 11.04 -11.97 10.03
CA LEU A 6 11.49 -10.64 9.65
C LEU A 6 11.47 -9.66 10.84
N LYS A 7 10.51 -9.85 11.76
CA LYS A 7 10.39 -9.08 13.00
C LYS A 7 11.60 -9.29 13.91
N GLY A 8 12.02 -10.53 14.12
CA GLY A 8 13.19 -10.88 14.90
C GLY A 8 14.48 -10.29 14.31
N LEU A 9 14.64 -10.34 12.98
CA LEU A 9 15.78 -9.71 12.29
C LEU A 9 15.80 -8.19 12.50
N ARG A 10 14.64 -7.54 12.45
CA ARG A 10 14.49 -6.10 12.71
C ARG A 10 14.82 -5.74 14.15
N GLU A 11 14.29 -6.48 15.12
CA GLU A 11 14.52 -6.21 16.54
C GLU A 11 15.98 -6.46 16.93
N ALA A 12 16.64 -7.46 16.35
CA ALA A 12 18.07 -7.70 16.52
C ALA A 12 18.94 -6.56 15.95
N ALA A 13 18.46 -5.88 14.90
CA ALA A 13 19.10 -4.68 14.36
C ALA A 13 18.80 -3.41 15.20
N GLY A 14 17.93 -3.49 16.21
CA GLY A 14 17.55 -2.36 17.06
C GLY A 14 16.69 -1.31 16.36
N LEU A 15 16.00 -1.70 15.27
CA LEU A 15 15.21 -0.78 14.44
C LEU A 15 13.71 -0.91 14.69
N SER A 16 13.00 0.22 14.66
CA SER A 16 11.54 0.24 14.54
C SER A 16 11.09 -0.08 13.11
N GLN A 17 9.82 -0.47 12.95
CA GLN A 17 9.23 -0.69 11.62
C GLN A 17 9.33 0.56 10.73
N ILE A 18 9.20 1.76 11.31
CA ILE A 18 9.28 3.04 10.59
C ILE A 18 10.71 3.28 10.08
N GLU A 19 11.72 2.98 10.88
CA GLU A 19 13.13 3.17 10.50
C GLU A 19 13.56 2.21 9.39
N VAL A 20 13.15 0.94 9.46
CA VAL A 20 13.41 -0.02 8.37
C VAL A 20 12.64 0.37 7.11
N ALA A 21 11.38 0.79 7.24
CA ALA A 21 10.57 1.25 6.12
C ALA A 21 11.25 2.41 5.39
N ALA A 22 11.71 3.43 6.14
CA ALA A 22 12.43 4.56 5.57
C ALA A 22 13.72 4.13 4.85
N ALA A 23 14.46 3.15 5.41
CA ALA A 23 15.69 2.64 4.79
C ALA A 23 15.47 1.92 3.45
N ILE A 24 14.26 1.39 3.21
CA ILE A 24 13.88 0.75 1.95
C ILE A 24 12.88 1.57 1.12
N ASP A 25 12.71 2.86 1.44
CA ASP A 25 11.83 3.81 0.74
C ASP A 25 10.33 3.42 0.79
N TYR A 26 9.87 2.90 1.93
CA TYR A 26 8.49 2.50 2.24
C TYR A 26 7.86 3.34 3.35
N SER A 27 6.53 3.34 3.37
CA SER A 27 5.78 3.81 4.53
C SER A 27 5.81 2.77 5.65
N GLY A 28 5.66 3.22 6.91
CA GLY A 28 5.61 2.30 8.06
C GLY A 28 4.50 1.25 7.93
N ASN A 29 3.31 1.68 7.49
CA ASN A 29 2.18 0.78 7.22
C ASN A 29 2.50 -0.26 6.13
N SER A 30 3.22 0.14 5.09
CA SER A 30 3.58 -0.77 4.00
C SER A 30 4.59 -1.82 4.43
N TYR A 31 5.59 -1.43 5.22
CA TYR A 31 6.51 -2.38 5.83
C TYR A 31 5.79 -3.32 6.81
N ASN A 32 4.88 -2.81 7.64
CA ASN A 32 4.05 -3.62 8.54
C ASN A 32 3.30 -4.73 7.77
N ARG A 33 2.64 -4.39 6.66
CA ARG A 33 1.94 -5.39 5.83
C ARG A 33 2.88 -6.46 5.26
N ILE A 34 4.14 -6.12 5.01
CA ILE A 34 5.16 -7.07 4.53
C ILE A 34 5.66 -7.94 5.68
N GLU A 35 6.02 -7.35 6.82
CA GLU A 35 6.49 -8.07 8.01
C GLU A 35 5.44 -9.08 8.49
N ASN A 36 4.15 -8.72 8.41
CA ASN A 36 3.04 -9.60 8.77
C ASN A 36 2.56 -10.51 7.63
N GLY A 37 3.28 -10.62 6.51
CA GLY A 37 2.96 -11.55 5.42
C GLY A 37 1.68 -11.24 4.62
N HIS A 38 1.01 -10.11 4.89
CA HIS A 38 -0.15 -9.65 4.14
C HIS A 38 0.22 -9.14 2.74
N ARG A 39 1.51 -8.92 2.49
CA ARG A 39 2.04 -8.44 1.22
C ARG A 39 3.43 -9.04 0.95
N PRO A 40 3.71 -9.44 -0.31
CA PRO A 40 5.04 -9.89 -0.69
C PRO A 40 6.05 -8.74 -0.78
N LEU A 41 7.31 -9.03 -0.45
CA LEU A 41 8.44 -8.12 -0.64
C LEU A 41 8.96 -8.21 -2.09
N PRO A 42 9.14 -7.09 -2.80
CA PRO A 42 9.78 -7.11 -4.12
C PRO A 42 11.25 -7.50 -4.06
N ARG A 43 11.71 -8.40 -4.94
CA ARG A 43 13.12 -8.87 -4.99
C ARG A 43 14.14 -7.72 -5.01
N LYS A 44 13.81 -6.62 -5.69
CA LYS A 44 14.66 -5.41 -5.81
C LYS A 44 14.94 -4.72 -4.47
N LYS A 45 14.10 -4.93 -3.45
CA LYS A 45 14.24 -4.32 -2.12
C LYS A 45 15.05 -5.18 -1.15
N ILE A 46 15.36 -6.43 -1.50
CA ILE A 46 16.04 -7.38 -0.59
C ILE A 46 17.44 -6.88 -0.22
N ASP A 47 18.22 -6.40 -1.19
CA ASP A 47 19.59 -5.95 -0.90
C ASP A 47 19.59 -4.71 0.03
N ALA A 48 18.64 -3.80 -0.18
CA ALA A 48 18.45 -2.64 0.68
C ALA A 48 18.00 -3.04 2.09
N LEU A 49 17.09 -4.03 2.19
CA LEU A 49 16.61 -4.56 3.46
C LEU A 49 17.72 -5.29 4.23
N ALA A 50 18.51 -6.14 3.57
CA ALA A 50 19.64 -6.84 4.18
C ALA A 50 20.65 -5.86 4.76
N LYS A 51 20.95 -4.80 4.00
CA LYS A 51 21.81 -3.71 4.45
C LYS A 51 21.24 -2.96 5.64
N ALA A 52 19.94 -2.64 5.63
CA ALA A 52 19.27 -1.94 6.73
C ALA A 52 19.26 -2.78 8.01
N LEU A 53 18.98 -4.08 7.91
CA LEU A 53 18.91 -5.02 9.03
C LEU A 53 20.29 -5.55 9.48
N ASN A 54 21.37 -5.15 8.80
CA ASN A 54 22.71 -5.68 9.03
C ASN A 54 22.75 -7.23 9.04
N CYS A 55 22.03 -7.85 8.11
CA CYS A 55 21.93 -9.31 7.96
C CYS A 55 22.25 -9.74 6.53
N THR A 56 22.28 -11.05 6.28
CA THR A 56 22.48 -11.58 4.93
C THR A 56 21.17 -11.64 4.14
N VAL A 57 21.28 -11.72 2.82
CA VAL A 57 20.13 -12.02 1.93
C VAL A 57 19.54 -13.39 2.27
N GLU A 58 20.38 -14.36 2.62
CA GLU A 58 19.96 -15.71 3.03
C GLU A 58 19.13 -15.68 4.31
N ASP A 59 19.47 -14.84 5.29
CA ASP A 59 18.65 -14.66 6.50
C ASP A 59 17.25 -14.14 6.17
N ILE A 60 17.13 -13.21 5.21
CA ILE A 60 15.84 -12.69 4.75
C ILE A 60 15.05 -13.76 4.00
N GLU A 61 15.68 -14.49 3.08
CA GLU A 61 15.02 -15.56 2.33
C GLU A 61 14.54 -16.70 3.25
N ASN A 62 15.26 -16.96 4.34
CA ASN A 62 14.88 -17.94 5.36
C ASN A 62 13.85 -17.43 6.38
N SER A 63 13.47 -16.14 6.34
CA SER A 63 12.52 -15.55 7.29
C SER A 63 11.05 -15.91 7.05
N GLY A 64 10.75 -16.64 5.97
CA GLY A 64 9.40 -17.07 5.62
C GLY A 64 8.56 -16.01 4.90
N ILE A 65 9.13 -14.85 4.56
CA ILE A 65 8.44 -13.81 3.80
C ILE A 65 8.21 -14.23 2.34
N GLU A 66 7.05 -13.88 1.77
CA GLU A 66 6.81 -14.08 0.34
C GLU A 66 7.62 -13.06 -0.47
N ILE A 67 8.51 -13.54 -1.35
CA ILE A 67 9.28 -12.67 -2.26
C ILE A 67 8.69 -12.77 -3.66
N LYS A 68 8.40 -11.62 -4.29
CA LYS A 68 7.98 -11.58 -5.71
C LYS A 68 8.92 -10.79 -6.59
N GLY A 69 9.12 -11.29 -7.80
CA GLY A 69 9.83 -10.59 -8.88
C GLY A 69 9.05 -9.44 -9.53
N VAL A 70 8.04 -8.87 -8.85
CA VAL A 70 7.20 -7.82 -9.45
C VAL A 70 8.05 -6.56 -9.66
N SER A 71 7.94 -5.99 -10.88
CA SER A 71 8.69 -4.82 -11.34
C SER A 71 8.20 -3.50 -10.78
N ILE A 72 6.99 -3.50 -10.21
CA ILE A 72 6.30 -2.33 -9.67
C ILE A 72 6.40 -2.38 -8.16
N ASP A 73 6.94 -1.31 -7.59
CA ASP A 73 6.91 -1.11 -6.15
C ASP A 73 5.44 -1.10 -5.67
N PRO A 74 5.04 -1.99 -4.74
CA PRO A 74 3.68 -2.06 -4.23
C PRO A 74 3.16 -0.75 -3.60
N ASP A 75 4.04 0.16 -3.19
CA ASP A 75 3.65 1.49 -2.71
C ASP A 75 3.60 2.57 -3.77
N SER A 76 4.08 2.27 -4.96
CA SER A 76 4.08 3.22 -6.05
C SER A 76 2.67 3.67 -6.40
N VAL A 77 2.62 4.88 -6.95
CA VAL A 77 1.44 5.43 -7.62
C VAL A 77 0.83 4.40 -8.59
N ALA A 78 1.66 3.68 -9.34
CA ALA A 78 1.21 2.66 -10.28
C ALA A 78 0.47 1.50 -9.59
N ALA A 79 1.01 0.96 -8.50
CA ALA A 79 0.36 -0.11 -7.74
C ALA A 79 -0.99 0.34 -7.17
N ARG A 80 -1.07 1.56 -6.64
CA ARG A 80 -2.31 2.15 -6.11
C ARG A 80 -3.36 2.40 -7.20
N ILE A 81 -2.93 2.80 -8.39
CA ILE A 81 -3.82 2.92 -9.57
C ILE A 81 -4.38 1.55 -9.96
N ILE A 82 -3.54 0.52 -10.01
CA ILE A 82 -3.97 -0.85 -10.32
C ILE A 82 -5.01 -1.32 -9.31
N GLU A 83 -4.74 -1.12 -8.02
CA GLU A 83 -5.63 -1.51 -6.92
C GLU A 83 -6.99 -0.83 -7.03
N ALA A 84 -7.02 0.50 -7.08
CA ALA A 84 -8.24 1.28 -7.19
C ALA A 84 -9.07 0.93 -8.44
N ARG A 85 -8.41 0.70 -9.59
CA ARG A 85 -9.07 0.25 -10.81
C ARG A 85 -9.73 -1.13 -10.64
N ARG A 86 -8.99 -2.09 -10.06
CA ARG A 86 -9.47 -3.46 -9.86
C ARG A 86 -10.64 -3.53 -8.87
N LEU A 87 -10.61 -2.71 -7.81
CA LEU A 87 -11.71 -2.62 -6.85
C LEU A 87 -13.02 -2.14 -7.51
N GLN A 88 -12.93 -1.36 -8.58
CA GLN A 88 -14.09 -0.97 -9.39
C GLN A 88 -14.44 -1.96 -10.51
N GLY A 89 -13.73 -3.10 -10.62
CA GLY A 89 -13.98 -4.12 -11.63
C GLY A 89 -13.63 -3.69 -13.07
N LEU A 90 -12.86 -2.61 -13.25
CA LEU A 90 -12.56 -2.06 -14.58
C LEU A 90 -11.39 -2.79 -15.25
N SER A 91 -11.54 -3.11 -16.53
CA SER A 91 -10.41 -3.46 -17.39
C SER A 91 -9.53 -2.24 -17.66
N GLN A 92 -8.30 -2.46 -18.14
CA GLN A 92 -7.42 -1.34 -18.53
C GLN A 92 -8.01 -0.51 -19.66
N GLY A 93 -8.75 -1.13 -20.58
CA GLY A 93 -9.39 -0.44 -21.71
C GLY A 93 -10.54 0.47 -21.25
N GLU A 94 -11.42 -0.04 -20.39
CA GLU A 94 -12.51 0.74 -19.82
C GLU A 94 -12.00 1.90 -18.97
N PHE A 95 -10.98 1.63 -18.13
CA PHE A 95 -10.34 2.67 -17.35
C PHE A 95 -9.70 3.74 -18.22
N ALA A 96 -8.99 3.34 -19.27
CA ALA A 96 -8.39 4.28 -20.23
C ALA A 96 -9.43 5.18 -20.88
N ALA A 97 -10.56 4.61 -21.32
CA ALA A 97 -11.66 5.36 -21.90
C ALA A 97 -12.24 6.39 -20.92
N ARG A 98 -12.41 6.03 -19.64
CA ARG A 98 -12.90 6.96 -18.60
C ARG A 98 -11.94 8.11 -18.30
N VAL A 99 -10.63 7.83 -18.29
CA VAL A 99 -9.59 8.86 -18.01
C VAL A 99 -9.33 9.74 -19.24
N GLY A 100 -9.74 9.32 -20.43
CA GLY A 100 -9.40 9.98 -21.70
C GLY A 100 -7.96 9.69 -22.14
N LEU A 101 -7.51 8.45 -21.95
CA LEU A 101 -6.18 7.96 -22.34
C LEU A 101 -6.29 6.72 -23.23
N SER A 102 -5.17 6.33 -23.85
CA SER A 102 -5.09 5.04 -24.55
C SER A 102 -4.86 3.89 -23.56
N GLN A 103 -5.34 2.69 -23.89
CA GLN A 103 -5.07 1.48 -23.09
C GLN A 103 -3.57 1.18 -22.99
N VAL A 104 -2.80 1.48 -24.03
CA VAL A 104 -1.33 1.39 -24.01
C VAL A 104 -0.71 2.34 -22.99
N THR A 105 -1.21 3.57 -22.89
CA THR A 105 -0.77 4.54 -21.88
C THR A 105 -1.06 4.02 -20.47
N ILE A 106 -2.27 3.54 -20.20
CA ILE A 106 -2.61 2.92 -18.90
C ILE A 106 -1.68 1.74 -18.60
N SER A 107 -1.45 0.84 -19.55
CA SER A 107 -0.54 -0.30 -19.37
C SER A 107 0.89 0.14 -19.00
N ARG A 108 1.44 1.16 -19.67
CA ARG A 108 2.78 1.69 -19.35
C ARG A 108 2.84 2.36 -17.98
N LEU A 109 1.77 3.05 -17.57
CA LEU A 109 1.67 3.64 -16.24
C LEU A 109 1.62 2.53 -15.17
N GLU A 110 0.74 1.54 -15.35
CA GLU A 110 0.55 0.45 -14.40
C GLU A 110 1.78 -0.45 -14.28
N THR A 111 2.54 -0.64 -15.35
CA THR A 111 3.80 -1.41 -15.33
C THR A 111 5.00 -0.65 -14.77
N GLY A 112 4.85 0.66 -14.49
CA GLY A 112 5.95 1.54 -14.12
C GLY A 112 6.91 1.87 -15.26
N ALA A 113 6.59 1.46 -16.50
CA ALA A 113 7.38 1.79 -17.69
C ALA A 113 7.29 3.28 -18.06
N GLN A 114 6.30 4.00 -17.53
CA GLN A 114 6.14 5.44 -17.69
C GLN A 114 5.75 6.07 -16.35
N ALA A 115 6.42 7.16 -15.97
CA ALA A 115 6.06 7.94 -14.79
C ALA A 115 4.68 8.62 -14.95
N VAL A 116 3.92 8.67 -13.85
CA VAL A 116 2.61 9.33 -13.82
C VAL A 116 2.80 10.84 -13.73
N GLN A 117 2.37 11.56 -14.76
CA GLN A 117 2.38 13.03 -14.77
C GLN A 117 1.27 13.59 -13.87
N LEU A 118 1.49 14.77 -13.26
CA LEU A 118 0.55 15.37 -12.31
C LEU A 118 -0.86 15.55 -12.91
N GLY A 119 -0.97 16.10 -14.13
CA GLY A 119 -2.26 16.27 -14.81
C GLY A 119 -2.94 14.94 -15.16
N THR A 120 -2.17 13.88 -15.41
CA THR A 120 -2.72 12.53 -15.57
C THR A 120 -3.23 11.98 -14.24
N LEU A 121 -2.49 12.18 -13.15
CA LEU A 121 -2.90 11.76 -11.82
C LEU A 121 -4.19 12.48 -11.37
N GLN A 122 -4.35 13.77 -11.70
CA GLN A 122 -5.60 14.52 -11.47
C GLN A 122 -6.80 13.88 -12.16
N ARG A 123 -6.67 13.52 -13.46
CA ARG A 123 -7.77 12.84 -14.18
C ARG A 123 -8.07 11.46 -13.61
N ILE A 124 -7.03 10.70 -13.26
CA ILE A 124 -7.16 9.39 -12.64
C ILE A 124 -7.90 9.51 -11.29
N SER A 125 -7.52 10.48 -10.48
CA SER A 125 -8.16 10.79 -9.20
C SER A 125 -9.65 11.10 -9.38
N ALA A 126 -10.00 11.96 -10.34
CA ALA A 126 -11.40 12.28 -10.64
C ALA A 126 -12.22 11.06 -11.09
N VAL A 127 -11.63 10.15 -11.87
CA VAL A 127 -12.32 8.94 -12.37
C VAL A 127 -12.47 7.87 -11.29
N LEU A 128 -11.44 7.66 -10.48
CA LEU A 128 -11.42 6.60 -9.47
C LEU A 128 -12.02 7.04 -8.12
N GLY A 129 -12.24 8.34 -7.91
CA GLY A 129 -12.85 8.87 -6.69
C GLY A 129 -11.92 8.86 -5.47
N TYR A 130 -10.61 8.81 -5.68
CA TYR A 130 -9.59 8.88 -4.61
C TYR A 130 -8.84 10.19 -4.67
N ASP A 131 -8.48 10.73 -3.51
CA ASP A 131 -7.61 11.91 -3.42
C ASP A 131 -6.22 11.62 -4.02
N MET A 132 -5.60 12.63 -4.64
CA MET A 132 -4.26 12.48 -5.22
C MET A 132 -3.21 12.08 -4.19
N VAL A 133 -3.31 12.58 -2.97
CA VAL A 133 -2.42 12.26 -1.84
C VAL A 133 -2.46 10.77 -1.52
N TRP A 134 -3.64 10.15 -1.63
CA TRP A 134 -3.79 8.71 -1.43
C TRP A 134 -2.95 7.89 -2.43
N PHE A 135 -2.93 8.30 -3.70
CA PHE A 135 -2.10 7.65 -4.73
C PHE A 135 -0.60 7.89 -4.54
N LEU A 136 -0.21 8.97 -3.89
CA LEU A 136 1.20 9.28 -3.60
C LEU A 136 1.74 8.50 -2.39
N GLY A 137 0.93 7.66 -1.76
CA GLY A 137 1.33 6.87 -0.60
C GLY A 137 1.67 7.69 0.63
N ARG A 138 1.30 8.98 0.63
CA ARG A 138 1.32 9.80 1.84
C ARG A 138 0.06 9.49 2.60
N GLU A 139 0.21 9.13 3.87
CA GLU A 139 -0.90 8.77 4.74
C GLU A 139 -1.99 9.82 4.64
N ASN A 140 -3.16 9.40 4.16
CA ASN A 140 -4.37 10.06 4.60
C ASN A 140 -4.53 9.59 6.05
N THR A 141 -4.15 10.44 7.00
CA THR A 141 -4.51 10.42 8.44
C THR A 141 -6.03 10.38 8.69
N ASN A 142 -6.81 10.09 7.64
CA ASN A 142 -8.25 10.10 7.61
C ASN A 142 -8.86 8.93 8.34
N SER A 143 -8.16 7.86 8.72
CA SER A 143 -8.77 6.83 9.56
C SER A 143 -9.17 7.42 10.92
N GLU A 144 -8.26 8.13 11.60
CA GLU A 144 -8.55 8.80 12.86
C GLU A 144 -9.46 10.02 12.69
N LEU A 145 -9.26 10.83 11.64
CA LEU A 145 -10.11 12.01 11.40
C LEU A 145 -11.53 11.62 10.98
N LEU A 146 -11.70 10.53 10.22
CA LEU A 146 -13.01 9.96 9.89
C LEU A 146 -13.64 9.37 11.14
N LEU A 147 -12.89 8.61 11.95
CA LEU A 147 -13.40 8.08 13.22
C LEU A 147 -13.81 9.21 14.19
N ARG A 148 -13.07 10.32 14.24
CA ARG A 148 -13.42 11.53 15.01
C ARG A 148 -14.64 12.25 14.44
N ALA A 149 -14.66 12.52 13.14
CA ALA A 149 -15.77 13.19 12.47
C ALA A 149 -17.07 12.38 12.56
N LEU A 150 -16.98 11.06 12.47
CA LEU A 150 -18.12 10.16 12.68
C LEU A 150 -18.62 10.20 14.13
N ARG A 151 -17.72 10.27 15.13
CA ARG A 151 -18.14 10.43 16.55
C ARG A 151 -18.86 11.76 16.80
N GLU A 152 -18.56 12.81 16.03
CA GLU A 152 -19.16 14.14 16.18
C GLU A 152 -20.51 14.31 15.45
N VAL A 153 -20.88 13.41 14.54
CA VAL A 153 -22.18 13.43 13.84
C VAL A 153 -22.93 12.09 14.02
N PRO A 154 -23.57 11.87 15.18
CA PRO A 154 -24.20 10.58 15.52
C PRO A 154 -25.37 10.22 14.62
N GLU A 155 -26.03 11.18 13.94
CA GLU A 155 -27.18 10.87 13.08
C GLU A 155 -26.82 10.04 11.84
N ILE A 156 -25.56 10.06 11.39
CA ILE A 156 -25.07 9.24 10.27
C ILE A 156 -25.05 7.74 10.65
N TYR A 157 -25.04 7.39 11.95
CA TYR A 157 -25.09 6.00 12.43
C TYR A 157 -26.43 5.30 12.23
N GLN A 158 -27.48 5.97 11.76
CA GLN A 158 -28.81 5.37 11.66
C GLN A 158 -29.08 4.62 10.35
N ASP A 159 -28.23 4.77 9.34
CA ASP A 159 -28.37 4.05 8.08
C ASP A 159 -27.68 2.66 8.12
N GLN A 160 -28.35 1.63 7.59
CA GLN A 160 -27.83 0.26 7.64
C GLN A 160 -26.63 0.03 6.72
N ALA A 161 -26.49 0.81 5.64
CA ALA A 161 -25.35 0.67 4.73
C ALA A 161 -24.05 1.21 5.37
N THR A 162 -24.14 2.29 6.14
CA THR A 162 -23.00 2.89 6.87
C THR A 162 -22.55 2.05 8.06
N LYS A 163 -23.47 1.38 8.79
CA LYS A 163 -23.11 0.46 9.89
C LYS A 163 -22.24 -0.72 9.44
N GLY A 164 -22.55 -1.32 8.29
CA GLY A 164 -21.80 -2.46 7.75
C GLY A 164 -20.36 -2.09 7.38
N ALA A 165 -20.17 -0.95 6.69
CA ALA A 165 -18.85 -0.45 6.34
C ALA A 165 -18.02 -0.04 7.59
N LEU A 166 -18.67 0.52 8.62
CA LEU A 166 -18.02 0.89 9.89
C LEU A 166 -17.56 -0.31 10.70
N ALA A 167 -18.37 -1.37 10.80
CA ALA A 167 -18.00 -2.57 11.55
C ALA A 167 -16.73 -3.22 10.97
N VAL A 168 -16.62 -3.22 9.64
CA VAL A 168 -15.43 -3.70 8.93
C VAL A 168 -14.22 -2.81 9.23
N LEU A 169 -14.35 -1.48 9.13
CA LEU A 169 -13.25 -0.55 9.44
C LEU A 169 -12.79 -0.58 10.90
N MET A 170 -13.71 -0.70 11.86
CA MET A 170 -13.38 -0.80 13.29
C MET A 170 -12.73 -2.14 13.63
N SER A 171 -13.14 -3.24 12.99
CA SER A 171 -12.55 -4.56 13.22
C SER A 171 -11.09 -4.71 12.78
N PHE A 172 -10.59 -3.82 11.91
CA PHE A 172 -9.17 -3.76 11.53
C PHE A 172 -8.31 -2.89 12.46
N SER A 173 -8.91 -2.26 13.48
CA SER A 173 -8.22 -1.40 14.45
C SER A 173 -7.70 -2.17 15.67
N ASP A 174 -8.20 -3.38 15.89
CA ASP A 174 -8.03 -4.14 17.15
C ASP A 174 -6.98 -5.26 17.09
N THR A 175 -6.16 -5.33 16.04
CA THR A 175 -5.03 -6.27 15.99
C THR A 175 -3.71 -5.51 16.18
N GLU A 176 -3.29 -5.44 17.45
CA GLU A 176 -1.92 -5.16 17.89
C GLU A 176 -0.94 -6.27 17.46
#